data_AF-K6IIA2-F1
#
_entry.id   AF-K6IIA2-F1
#
_cell.length_a   1.000
_cell.length_b   1.000
_cell.length_c   1.000
_cell.angle_alpha   90.00
_cell.angle_beta   90.00
_cell.angle_gamma   90.00
#
_symmetry.space_group_name_H-M   'P 1'
#
loop_
_entity.id
_entity.type
_entity.pdbx_description
1 polymer ?
#
loop_
_entity_poly.entity_id
_entity_poly.type
_entity_poly.pdbx_seq_one_letter_code
_entity_poly.pdbx_strand_id
1 'polypeptide(L)'
;MENGKRRFCRNCGTHILAESIQCVFCGSFQSRSSIPFFRFAAESKFFRTKVLYPVLPVLGLVFFIVHIILKLETIPLYASILFFLWAMIFSISGWIGELILDLKFQGDVKDFKEGFIEWQKHLYDRSPLLSYLGMILFVATPLIQWQNSLWFSLSSAGIWTFLISFILLVIVPLV
;
A
#
# COMPACT_ATOMS: atom_id res chain seq x y z
N MET A 1 28.45 30.59 8.52
CA MET A 1 27.34 29.66 8.81
C MET A 1 27.46 28.51 7.85
N GLU A 2 27.93 27.36 8.33
CA GLU A 2 28.15 26.17 7.49
C GLU A 2 26.84 25.73 6.86
N ASN A 3 26.88 25.52 5.54
CA ASN A 3 25.82 24.87 4.78
C ASN A 3 25.65 23.44 5.31
N GLY A 4 24.83 23.26 6.34
CA GLY A 4 24.48 21.94 6.86
C GLY A 4 24.02 21.05 5.71
N LYS A 5 24.75 19.95 5.49
CA LYS A 5 24.48 19.02 4.37
C LYS A 5 22.98 18.68 4.37
N ARG A 6 22.28 18.98 3.28
CA ARG A 6 20.87 18.61 3.12
C ARG A 6 20.79 17.19 2.57
N ARG A 7 19.85 16.40 3.05
CA ARG A 7 19.55 15.05 2.53
C ARG A 7 18.07 14.92 2.23
N PHE A 8 17.70 13.92 1.44
CA PHE A 8 16.29 13.61 1.17
C PHE A 8 15.71 12.73 2.27
N CYS A 9 14.48 13.02 2.67
CA CYS A 9 13.69 12.19 3.57
C CYS A 9 13.35 10.86 2.88
N ARG A 10 13.62 9.72 3.54
CA ARG A 10 13.35 8.38 2.98
C ARG A 10 11.87 8.08 2.70
N ASN A 11 10.96 8.76 3.42
CA ASN A 11 9.52 8.55 3.27
C ASN A 11 8.90 9.51 2.23
N CYS A 12 8.92 10.82 2.48
CA CYS A 12 8.28 11.80 1.59
C CYS A 12 9.20 12.44 0.54
N GLY A 13 10.51 12.16 0.54
CA GLY A 13 11.43 12.73 -0.44
C GLY A 13 11.74 14.22 -0.28
N THR A 14 11.28 14.89 0.79
CA THR A 14 11.58 16.31 1.03
C THR A 14 13.02 16.53 1.52
N HIS A 15 13.56 17.72 1.30
CA HIS A 15 14.87 18.10 1.82
C HIS A 15 14.82 18.33 3.33
N ILE A 16 15.65 17.61 4.07
CA ILE A 16 15.82 17.73 5.52
C ILE A 16 17.28 18.01 5.87
N LEU A 17 17.50 18.61 7.04
CA LEU A 17 18.85 18.79 7.60
C LEU A 17 19.47 17.41 7.87
N ALA A 18 20.76 17.22 7.57
CA ALA A 18 21.42 15.91 7.78
C ALA A 18 21.40 15.44 9.25
N GLU A 19 21.23 16.36 10.20
CA GLU A 19 21.20 16.10 11.64
C GLU A 19 19.78 15.87 12.18
N SER A 20 18.73 16.16 11.40
CA SER A 20 17.36 15.98 11.88
C SER A 20 17.05 14.49 12.07
N ILE A 21 16.67 14.12 13.29
CA ILE A 21 16.28 12.76 13.68
C ILE A 21 14.91 12.38 13.12
N GLN A 22 14.04 13.36 12.90
CA GLN A 22 12.68 13.16 12.40
C GLN A 22 12.39 14.19 11.30
N CYS A 23 11.68 13.76 10.25
CA CYS A 23 11.20 14.66 9.21
C CYS A 23 10.04 15.49 9.75
N VAL A 24 10.15 16.82 9.69
CA VAL A 24 9.09 17.74 10.13
C VAL A 24 7.82 17.59 9.28
N PHE A 25 7.95 17.23 8.01
CA PHE A 25 6.82 17.12 7.08
C PHE A 25 6.01 15.84 7.25
N CYS A 26 6.67 14.68 7.29
CA CYS A 26 5.97 13.39 7.33
C CYS A 26 6.10 12.66 8.67
N GLY A 27 6.81 13.23 9.66
CA GLY A 27 7.04 12.61 10.95
C GLY A 27 7.91 11.34 10.93
N SER A 28 8.42 10.92 9.77
CA SER A 28 9.24 9.71 9.66
C SER A 28 10.60 9.91 10.32
N PHE A 29 11.11 8.86 10.96
CA PHE A 29 12.41 8.93 11.61
C PHE A 29 13.54 8.67 10.61
N GLN A 30 14.63 9.38 10.82
CA GLN A 30 15.76 9.47 9.91
C GLN A 30 17.06 9.20 10.70
N SER A 31 17.11 8.08 11.43
CA SER A 31 18.31 7.69 12.16
C SER A 31 19.41 7.23 11.18
N ARG A 32 20.68 7.45 11.58
CA ARG A 32 21.85 6.86 10.90
C ARG A 32 22.18 5.46 11.42
N SER A 33 21.59 5.05 12.54
CA SER A 33 21.78 3.73 13.14
C SER A 33 20.95 2.64 12.43
N SER A 34 21.26 1.38 12.70
CA SER A 34 20.41 0.25 12.29
C SER A 34 19.00 0.43 12.82
N ILE A 35 18.01 0.41 11.93
CA ILE A 35 16.59 0.46 12.27
C ILE A 35 15.94 -0.92 12.09
N PRO A 36 14.90 -1.26 12.86
CA PRO A 36 14.14 -2.49 12.65
C PRO A 36 13.58 -2.57 11.23
N PHE A 37 13.58 -3.77 10.65
CA PHE A 37 13.12 -3.99 9.27
C PHE A 37 11.69 -3.50 9.03
N PHE A 38 10.76 -3.76 9.96
CA PHE A 38 9.37 -3.30 9.83
C PHE A 38 9.25 -1.78 9.75
N ARG A 39 10.07 -1.08 10.54
CA ARG A 39 10.14 0.38 10.49
C ARG A 39 10.73 0.86 9.17
N PHE A 40 11.79 0.20 8.69
CA PHE A 40 12.35 0.49 7.36
C PHE A 40 11.31 0.28 6.25
N ALA A 41 10.59 -0.85 6.25
CA ALA A 41 9.54 -1.13 5.28
C ALA A 41 8.42 -0.07 5.33
N ALA A 42 8.03 0.34 6.53
CA ALA A 42 7.02 1.38 6.74
C ALA A 42 7.50 2.80 6.41
N GLU A 43 8.78 3.15 6.54
CA GLU A 43 9.26 4.52 6.35
C GLU A 43 10.01 4.74 5.02
N SER A 44 10.38 3.67 4.30
CA SER A 44 11.10 3.75 3.03
C SER A 44 10.16 3.66 1.83
N LYS A 45 9.85 4.81 1.22
CA LYS A 45 9.04 4.87 0.00
C LYS A 45 9.69 4.12 -1.16
N PHE A 46 11.01 4.22 -1.30
CA PHE A 46 11.75 3.50 -2.34
C PHE A 46 11.57 1.98 -2.20
N PHE A 47 11.74 1.45 -0.98
CA PHE A 47 11.55 0.02 -0.74
C PHE A 47 10.11 -0.42 -1.07
N ARG A 48 9.10 0.35 -0.64
CA ARG A 48 7.71 -0.01 -0.91
C ARG A 48 7.37 -0.02 -2.40
N THR A 49 7.68 1.07 -3.09
CA THR A 49 7.32 1.27 -4.50
C THR A 49 8.13 0.42 -5.47
N LYS A 50 9.42 0.19 -5.19
CA LYS A 50 10.33 -0.52 -6.11
C LYS A 50 10.54 -1.99 -5.78
N VAL A 51 10.31 -2.39 -4.54
CA VAL A 51 10.54 -3.78 -4.10
C VAL A 51 9.23 -4.39 -3.62
N LEU A 52 8.67 -3.91 -2.51
CA LEU A 52 7.57 -4.60 -1.83
C LEU A 52 6.33 -4.77 -2.72
N TYR A 53 5.80 -3.67 -3.26
CA TYR A 53 4.57 -3.70 -4.06
C TYR A 53 4.72 -4.48 -5.38
N PRO A 54 5.78 -4.31 -6.19
CA PRO A 54 5.90 -5.09 -7.43
C PRO A 54 6.30 -6.55 -7.22
N VAL A 55 7.13 -6.87 -6.21
CA VAL A 55 7.64 -8.24 -6.02
C VAL A 55 6.58 -9.15 -5.41
N LEU A 56 5.72 -8.66 -4.50
CA LEU A 56 4.77 -9.50 -3.78
C LEU A 56 3.74 -10.20 -4.69
N PRO A 57 3.13 -9.54 -5.69
CA PRO A 57 2.28 -10.21 -6.68
C PRO A 57 3.02 -11.26 -7.51
N VAL A 58 4.28 -11.00 -7.87
CA VAL A 58 5.11 -11.95 -8.61
C VAL A 58 5.36 -13.19 -7.76
N LEU A 59 5.70 -13.02 -6.47
CA LEU A 59 5.84 -14.14 -5.54
C LEU A 59 4.52 -14.90 -5.35
N GLY A 60 3.39 -14.19 -5.27
CA GLY A 60 2.06 -14.80 -5.22
C GLY A 60 1.76 -15.66 -6.45
N LEU A 61 2.08 -15.15 -7.64
CA LEU A 61 1.90 -15.89 -8.89
C LEU A 61 2.82 -17.12 -8.98
N VAL A 62 4.10 -16.96 -8.63
CA VAL A 62 5.06 -18.07 -8.59
C VAL A 62 4.57 -19.14 -7.63
N PHE A 63 4.13 -18.75 -6.43
CA PHE A 63 3.57 -19.69 -5.45
C PHE A 63 2.35 -20.44 -5.99
N PHE A 64 1.43 -19.74 -6.64
CA PHE A 64 0.26 -20.36 -7.27
C PHE A 64 0.63 -21.36 -8.36
N ILE A 65 1.57 -21.01 -9.24
CA ILE A 65 2.06 -21.90 -10.31
C ILE A 65 2.75 -23.14 -9.73
N VAL A 66 3.65 -22.94 -8.76
CA VAL A 66 4.36 -24.04 -8.08
C VAL A 66 3.37 -24.98 -7.39
N HIS A 67 2.33 -24.44 -6.76
CA HIS A 67 1.28 -25.24 -6.14
C HIS A 67 0.59 -26.18 -7.13
N ILE A 68 0.24 -25.68 -8.32
CA ILE A 68 -0.40 -26.49 -9.37
C ILE A 68 0.55 -27.57 -9.87
N ILE A 69 1.81 -27.23 -10.12
CA ILE A 69 2.82 -28.16 -10.66
C ILE A 69 3.15 -29.28 -9.67
N LEU A 70 3.40 -28.92 -8.42
CA LEU A 70 3.82 -29.87 -7.38
C LEU A 70 2.64 -30.61 -6.72
N LYS A 71 1.40 -30.23 -7.02
CA LYS A 71 0.18 -30.75 -6.39
C LYS A 71 0.35 -30.83 -4.85
N LEU A 72 0.59 -29.67 -4.24
CA LEU A 72 0.80 -29.55 -2.80
C LEU A 72 -0.46 -29.98 -2.03
N GLU A 73 -0.61 -31.28 -1.73
CA GLU A 73 -1.81 -31.84 -1.06
C GLU A 73 -2.04 -31.26 0.35
N THR A 74 -0.98 -30.78 0.99
CA THR A 74 -1.06 -30.18 2.34
C THR A 74 -1.74 -28.81 2.37
N ILE A 75 -1.75 -28.08 1.25
CA ILE A 75 -2.31 -26.73 1.18
C ILE A 75 -3.49 -26.79 0.21
N PRO A 76 -4.68 -26.33 0.58
CA PRO A 76 -5.80 -26.32 -0.36
C PRO A 76 -5.58 -25.26 -1.45
N LEU A 77 -6.01 -25.56 -2.68
CA LEU A 77 -5.82 -24.68 -3.84
C LEU A 77 -6.39 -23.27 -3.62
N TYR A 78 -7.56 -23.17 -2.96
CA TYR A 78 -8.19 -21.89 -2.66
C TYR A 78 -7.29 -20.98 -1.80
N ALA A 79 -6.45 -21.52 -0.92
CA ALA A 79 -5.55 -20.72 -0.11
C ALA A 79 -4.49 -20.03 -0.98
N SER A 80 -4.04 -20.69 -2.05
CA SER A 80 -3.06 -20.10 -2.98
C SER A 80 -3.70 -19.06 -3.89
N ILE A 81 -4.95 -19.28 -4.30
CA ILE A 81 -5.74 -18.28 -5.03
C ILE A 81 -5.95 -17.04 -4.16
N LEU A 82 -6.38 -17.22 -2.91
CA LEU A 82 -6.59 -16.13 -1.97
C LEU A 82 -5.29 -15.37 -1.67
N PHE A 83 -4.17 -16.06 -1.52
CA PHE A 83 -2.87 -15.41 -1.32
C PHE A 83 -2.45 -14.56 -2.53
N PHE A 84 -2.64 -15.08 -3.75
CA PHE A 84 -2.36 -14.32 -4.97
C PHE A 84 -3.24 -13.08 -5.09
N LEU A 85 -4.55 -13.22 -4.86
CA LEU A 85 -5.49 -12.09 -4.86
C LEU A 85 -5.15 -11.07 -3.77
N TRP A 86 -4.82 -11.52 -2.57
CA TRP A 86 -4.37 -10.66 -1.48
C TRP A 86 -3.12 -9.87 -1.89
N ALA A 87 -2.12 -10.52 -2.50
CA ALA A 87 -0.88 -9.87 -2.93
C ALA A 87 -1.14 -8.82 -4.03
N MET A 88 -2.04 -9.12 -4.98
CA MET A 88 -2.45 -8.20 -6.03
C MET A 88 -3.15 -6.96 -5.45
N ILE A 89 -4.14 -7.16 -4.59
CA ILE A 89 -4.88 -6.05 -3.96
C ILE A 89 -3.91 -5.23 -3.10
N PHE A 90 -3.08 -5.88 -2.28
CA PHE A 90 -2.07 -5.22 -1.47
C PHE A 90 -1.16 -4.31 -2.31
N SER A 91 -0.69 -4.79 -3.46
CA SER A 91 0.17 -4.01 -4.36
C SER A 91 -0.55 -2.80 -4.94
N ILE A 92 -1.75 -2.99 -5.50
CA ILE A 92 -2.54 -1.93 -6.13
C ILE A 92 -2.91 -0.86 -5.10
N SER A 93 -3.44 -1.29 -3.95
CA SER A 93 -3.79 -0.39 -2.84
C SER A 93 -2.56 0.35 -2.31
N GLY A 94 -1.42 -0.34 -2.20
CA GLY A 94 -0.16 0.28 -1.79
C GLY A 94 0.29 1.40 -2.71
N TRP A 95 0.28 1.15 -4.02
CA TRP A 95 0.61 2.17 -5.02
C TRP A 95 -0.34 3.36 -4.99
N ILE A 96 -1.64 3.12 -4.91
CA ILE A 96 -2.64 4.19 -4.79
C ILE A 96 -2.44 4.99 -3.49
N GLY A 97 -2.14 4.31 -2.39
CA GLY A 97 -1.84 4.95 -1.10
C GLY A 97 -0.62 5.86 -1.15
N GLU A 98 0.42 5.49 -1.90
CA GLU A 98 1.58 6.36 -2.15
C GLU A 98 1.20 7.60 -2.95
N LEU A 99 0.39 7.45 -4.01
CA LEU A 99 -0.08 8.59 -4.81
C LEU A 99 -0.91 9.57 -3.96
N ILE A 100 -1.79 9.05 -3.10
CA ILE A 100 -2.60 9.88 -2.20
C ILE A 100 -1.72 10.59 -1.16
N LEU A 101 -0.73 9.90 -0.59
CA LEU A 101 0.20 10.51 0.34
C LEU A 101 1.12 11.54 -0.31
N ASP A 102 1.47 11.37 -1.58
CA ASP A 102 2.26 12.34 -2.31
C ASP A 102 1.54 13.69 -2.44
N LEU A 103 0.23 13.68 -2.72
CA LEU A 103 -0.59 14.91 -2.69
C LEU A 103 -0.52 15.60 -1.32
N LYS A 104 -0.58 14.80 -0.24
CA LYS A 104 -0.46 15.33 1.12
C LYS A 104 0.93 15.92 1.39
N PHE A 105 1.99 15.26 0.94
CA PHE A 105 3.36 15.72 1.17
C PHE A 105 3.75 16.92 0.30
N GLN A 106 3.13 17.08 -0.86
CA GLN A 106 3.26 18.27 -1.71
C GLN A 106 2.52 19.49 -1.15
N GLY A 107 1.59 19.26 -0.21
CA GLY A 107 0.79 20.30 0.44
C GLY A 107 -0.51 20.62 -0.28
N ASP A 108 -0.89 19.81 -1.28
CA ASP A 108 -2.13 20.01 -2.06
C ASP A 108 -3.38 19.67 -1.23
N VAL A 109 -3.22 18.79 -0.23
CA VAL A 109 -4.31 18.32 0.64
C VAL A 109 -3.85 18.23 2.09
N LYS A 110 -4.77 18.45 3.03
CA LYS A 110 -4.46 18.46 4.47
C LYS A 110 -4.33 17.03 5.01
N ASP A 111 -5.23 16.16 4.60
CA ASP A 111 -5.39 14.82 5.14
C ASP A 111 -5.49 13.76 4.06
N PHE A 112 -5.24 12.50 4.45
CA PHE A 112 -5.36 11.35 3.54
C PHE A 112 -6.76 11.24 2.92
N LYS A 113 -7.81 11.56 3.68
CA LYS A 113 -9.20 11.58 3.20
C LYS A 113 -9.39 12.57 2.06
N GLU A 114 -8.85 13.78 2.20
CA GLU A 114 -8.94 14.82 1.18
C GLU A 114 -8.10 14.43 -0.05
N GLY A 115 -6.92 13.84 0.17
CA GLY A 115 -6.11 13.26 -0.90
C GLY A 115 -6.80 12.13 -1.66
N PHE A 116 -7.56 11.28 -0.99
CA PHE A 116 -8.37 10.24 -1.64
C PHE A 116 -9.47 10.84 -2.51
N ILE A 117 -10.17 11.86 -2.02
CA ILE A 117 -11.21 12.56 -2.79
C ILE A 117 -10.60 13.25 -4.01
N GLU A 118 -9.45 13.89 -3.85
CA GLU A 118 -8.77 14.57 -4.96
C GLU A 118 -8.24 13.58 -6.00
N TRP A 119 -7.64 12.48 -5.56
CA TRP A 119 -7.27 11.37 -6.44
C TRP A 119 -8.49 10.82 -7.20
N GLN A 120 -9.64 10.68 -6.54
CA GLN A 120 -10.88 10.23 -7.16
C GLN A 120 -11.39 11.20 -8.22
N LYS A 121 -11.35 12.52 -7.98
CA LYS A 121 -11.71 13.52 -9.00
C LYS A 121 -10.80 13.44 -10.21
N HIS A 122 -9.48 13.42 -10.00
CA HIS A 122 -8.52 13.27 -11.09
C HIS A 122 -8.72 11.98 -11.90
N LEU A 123 -9.09 10.89 -11.22
CA LEU A 123 -9.40 9.62 -11.88
C LEU A 123 -10.73 9.68 -12.65
N TYR A 124 -11.71 10.41 -12.13
CA TYR A 124 -13.01 10.63 -12.76
C TYR A 124 -12.87 11.42 -14.07
N ASP A 125 -12.09 12.50 -14.05
CA ASP A 125 -11.84 13.33 -15.23
C ASP A 125 -11.16 12.56 -16.36
N ARG A 126 -10.31 11.58 -16.03
CA ARG A 126 -9.68 10.70 -17.03
C ARG A 126 -10.60 9.57 -17.47
N SER A 127 -11.35 9.00 -16.54
CA SER A 127 -12.09 7.76 -16.74
C SER A 127 -13.15 7.56 -15.65
N PRO A 128 -14.41 7.94 -15.90
CA PRO A 128 -15.48 7.81 -14.91
C PRO A 128 -15.65 6.39 -14.38
N LEU A 129 -15.53 5.38 -15.27
CA LEU A 129 -15.65 3.96 -14.92
C LEU A 129 -14.59 3.53 -13.88
N LEU A 130 -13.33 3.93 -14.06
CA LEU A 130 -12.25 3.59 -13.11
C LEU A 130 -12.43 4.33 -11.78
N SER A 131 -12.96 5.55 -11.80
CA SER A 131 -13.29 6.28 -10.57
C SER A 131 -14.36 5.55 -9.77
N TYR A 132 -15.49 5.17 -10.38
CA TYR A 132 -16.54 4.40 -9.71
C TYR A 132 -16.04 3.06 -9.17
N LEU A 133 -15.22 2.35 -9.95
CA LEU A 133 -14.60 1.09 -9.52
C LEU A 133 -13.66 1.34 -8.32
N GLY A 134 -12.87 2.41 -8.37
CA GLY A 134 -12.01 2.84 -7.26
C GLY A 134 -12.83 3.18 -6.00
N MET A 135 -13.96 3.87 -6.12
CA MET A 135 -14.84 4.14 -4.99
C MET A 135 -15.34 2.86 -4.32
N ILE A 136 -15.76 1.87 -5.11
CA ILE A 136 -16.24 0.58 -4.60
C ILE A 136 -15.09 -0.19 -3.93
N LEU A 137 -13.95 -0.29 -4.60
CA LEU A 137 -12.77 -1.00 -4.09
C LEU A 137 -12.20 -0.38 -2.80
N PHE A 138 -12.35 0.93 -2.64
CA PHE A 138 -11.70 1.70 -1.59
C PHE A 138 -12.69 2.44 -0.69
N VAL A 139 -13.91 1.94 -0.54
CA VAL A 139 -14.99 2.61 0.23
C VAL A 139 -14.63 2.87 1.70
N ALA A 140 -13.83 2.00 2.32
CA ALA A 140 -13.40 2.15 3.72
C ALA A 140 -12.25 3.14 3.92
N THR A 141 -11.60 3.56 2.84
CA THR A 141 -10.41 4.41 2.83
C THR A 141 -10.60 5.79 3.48
N PRO A 142 -11.66 6.57 3.16
CA PRO A 142 -11.86 7.89 3.75
C PRO A 142 -12.32 7.88 5.21
N LEU A 143 -12.60 6.70 5.80
CA LEU A 143 -13.09 6.58 7.18
C LEU A 143 -11.95 6.58 8.21
N ILE A 144 -10.72 6.31 7.79
CA ILE A 144 -9.55 6.15 8.67
C ILE A 144 -8.47 7.14 8.27
N GLN A 145 -7.84 7.80 9.25
CA GLN A 145 -6.68 8.65 9.00
C GLN A 145 -5.42 7.81 8.85
N TRP A 146 -5.09 7.47 7.61
CA TRP A 146 -3.88 6.70 7.29
C TRP A 146 -2.63 7.58 7.37
N GLN A 147 -1.70 7.18 8.23
CA GLN A 147 -0.39 7.82 8.34
C GLN A 147 0.60 7.30 7.29
N ASN A 148 0.34 6.12 6.72
CA ASN A 148 1.23 5.41 5.83
C ASN A 148 0.43 4.53 4.85
N SER A 149 0.92 4.43 3.61
CA SER A 149 0.39 3.59 2.54
C SER A 149 0.43 2.11 2.88
N LEU A 150 1.40 1.66 3.68
CA LEU A 150 1.55 0.25 4.04
C LEU A 150 0.40 -0.25 4.93
N TRP A 151 -0.03 0.55 5.91
CA TRP A 151 -1.19 0.18 6.74
C TRP A 151 -2.47 0.21 5.93
N PHE A 152 -2.62 1.21 5.06
CA PHE A 152 -3.73 1.27 4.12
C PHE A 152 -3.80 0.03 3.22
N SER A 153 -2.68 -0.38 2.64
CA SER A 153 -2.63 -1.53 1.75
C SER A 153 -2.89 -2.86 2.46
N LEU A 154 -2.35 -3.04 3.67
CA LEU A 154 -2.64 -4.22 4.51
C LEU A 154 -4.13 -4.32 4.85
N SER A 155 -4.74 -3.22 5.30
CA SER A 155 -6.16 -3.20 5.65
C SER A 155 -7.06 -3.42 4.44
N SER A 156 -6.76 -2.78 3.31
CA SER A 156 -7.51 -2.97 2.06
C SER A 156 -7.45 -4.43 1.58
N ALA A 157 -6.25 -5.01 1.53
CA ALA A 157 -6.07 -6.40 1.11
C ALA A 157 -6.75 -7.38 2.08
N GLY A 158 -6.68 -7.11 3.40
CA GLY A 158 -7.36 -7.90 4.42
C GLY A 158 -8.89 -7.90 4.29
N ILE A 159 -9.50 -6.71 4.12
CA ILE A 159 -10.95 -6.57 3.95
C ILE A 159 -11.43 -7.34 2.73
N TRP A 160 -10.78 -7.15 1.58
CA TRP A 160 -11.18 -7.85 0.35
C TRP A 160 -10.95 -9.35 0.41
N THR A 161 -9.85 -9.79 1.00
CA THR A 161 -9.58 -11.23 1.16
C THR A 161 -10.60 -11.88 2.07
N PHE A 162 -11.01 -11.20 3.16
CA PHE A 162 -12.06 -11.69 4.05
C PHE A 162 -13.41 -11.78 3.33
N LEU A 163 -13.80 -10.74 2.59
CA LEU A 163 -15.03 -10.72 1.79
C LEU A 163 -15.05 -11.84 0.75
N ILE A 164 -13.97 -11.99 -0.03
CA ILE A 164 -13.87 -13.05 -1.05
C ILE A 164 -13.89 -14.43 -0.40
N SER A 165 -13.15 -14.62 0.70
CA SER A 165 -13.16 -15.88 1.44
C SER A 165 -14.54 -16.23 1.96
N PHE A 166 -15.28 -15.25 2.49
CA PHE A 166 -16.64 -15.45 2.97
C PHE A 166 -17.58 -15.88 1.83
N ILE A 167 -17.50 -15.21 0.67
CA ILE A 167 -18.29 -15.57 -0.51
C ILE A 167 -17.97 -17.00 -0.97
N LEU A 168 -16.68 -17.33 -1.12
CA LEU A 168 -16.25 -18.62 -1.67
C LEU A 168 -16.47 -19.80 -0.72
N LEU A 169 -16.25 -19.60 0.59
CA LEU A 169 -16.27 -20.69 1.58
C LEU A 169 -17.61 -20.83 2.28
N VAL A 170 -18.43 -19.77 2.30
CA VAL A 170 -19.73 -19.78 3.01
C VAL A 170 -20.88 -19.67 2.03
N ILE A 171 -20.92 -18.63 1.19
CA ILE A 171 -22.09 -18.38 0.32
C ILE A 171 -22.20 -19.41 -0.81
N VAL A 172 -21.12 -19.64 -1.56
CA VAL A 172 -21.16 -20.56 -2.72
C VAL A 172 -21.58 -21.98 -2.32
N PRO A 173 -21.13 -22.58 -1.20
CA PRO A 173 -21.60 -23.89 -0.76
C PRO A 173 -23.05 -23.94 -0.26
N LEU A 174 -23.65 -22.79 0.07
CA LEU A 174 -25.04 -22.70 0.54
C LEU A 174 -26.07 -22.61 -0.59
N VAL A 175 -25.63 -22.29 -1.82
CA VAL A 175 -26.44 -22.18 -3.04
C VAL A 175 -26.43 -23.50 -3.79
#